data_AF-A0A4U3FGX2-F1
#
_entry.id   AF-A0A4U3FGX2-F1
#
_cell.length_a   1.000
_cell.length_b   1.000
_cell.length_c   1.000
_cell.angle_alpha   90.00
_cell.angle_beta   90.00
_cell.angle_gamma   90.00
#
_symmetry.space_group_name_H-M   'P 1'
#
loop_
_entity.id
_entity.type
_entity.pdbx_description
1 polymer ?
#
loop_
_entity_poly.entity_id
_entity_poly.type
_entity_poly.pdbx_seq_one_letter_code
_entity_poly.pdbx_strand_id
1 'polypeptide(L)'
;MKWNRFFSLQQWAHVFKRLPSLLTSRELPLGEKLLFLIPVLTYWVLPDVMPFMPIDDIGVTLLMMNWFVSRAERKTAFVYEQKKVR
;
A
#
# COMPACT_ATOMS: atom_id res chain seq x y z
N MET A 1 14.21 -21.08 3.97
CA MET A 1 13.59 -19.78 4.29
C MET A 1 13.95 -18.78 3.19
N LYS A 2 13.03 -18.41 2.28
CA LYS A 2 13.31 -17.59 1.09
C LYS A 2 13.16 -16.09 1.42
N TRP A 3 14.26 -15.46 1.83
CA TRP A 3 14.36 -14.02 2.07
C TRP A 3 14.30 -13.19 0.77
N ASN A 4 14.40 -13.83 -0.42
CA ASN A 4 14.40 -13.17 -1.73
C ASN A 4 13.12 -12.39 -2.09
N ARG A 5 12.00 -12.56 -1.38
CA ARG A 5 10.77 -11.79 -1.65
C ARG A 5 10.78 -10.39 -1.05
N PHE A 6 11.51 -10.17 0.05
CA PHE A 6 11.56 -8.85 0.68
C PHE A 6 12.45 -7.86 -0.08
N PHE A 7 13.43 -8.34 -0.85
CA PHE A 7 14.37 -7.49 -1.60
C PHE A 7 14.25 -7.61 -3.12
N SER A 8 13.20 -8.25 -3.64
CA SER A 8 13.02 -8.33 -5.10
C SER A 8 12.66 -6.95 -5.64
N LEU A 9 13.62 -6.29 -6.29
CA LEU A 9 13.42 -5.01 -6.97
C LEU A 9 12.25 -5.05 -7.95
N GLN A 10 12.00 -6.19 -8.59
CA GLN A 10 10.85 -6.39 -9.47
C GLN A 10 9.51 -6.31 -8.71
N GLN A 11 9.45 -6.88 -7.50
CA GLN A 11 8.27 -6.81 -6.66
C GLN A 11 8.04 -5.40 -6.14
N TRP A 12 9.11 -4.69 -5.77
CA TRP A 12 9.04 -3.27 -5.43
C TRP A 12 8.56 -2.42 -6.62
N ALA A 13 9.13 -2.61 -7.82
CA ALA A 13 8.69 -1.91 -9.02
C ALA A 13 7.21 -2.17 -9.35
N HIS A 14 6.74 -3.41 -9.14
CA HIS A 14 5.32 -3.77 -9.26
C HIS A 14 4.45 -3.00 -8.25
N VAL A 15 4.85 -2.98 -6.97
CA VAL A 15 4.17 -2.23 -5.90
C VAL A 15 4.10 -0.75 -6.24
N PHE A 16 5.22 -0.12 -6.60
CA PHE A 16 5.28 1.31 -6.96
C PHE A 16 4.40 1.63 -8.18
N LYS A 17 4.36 0.76 -9.19
CA LYS A 17 3.53 0.94 -10.39
C LYS A 17 2.04 0.72 -10.11
N ARG A 18 1.70 -0.23 -9.25
CA ARG A 18 0.31 -0.58 -8.90
C ARG A 18 -0.33 0.39 -7.92
N LEU A 19 0.45 0.93 -6.99
CA LEU A 19 -0.05 1.82 -5.93
C LEU A 19 -0.90 3.00 -6.47
N PRO A 20 -0.42 3.83 -7.43
CA PRO A 20 -1.23 4.92 -7.97
C PRO A 20 -2.44 4.42 -8.77
N SER A 21 -2.30 3.31 -9.50
CA SER A 21 -3.39 2.69 -10.25
C SER A 21 -4.51 2.20 -9.33
N LEU A 22 -4.17 1.60 -8.18
CA LEU A 22 -5.13 1.15 -7.17
C LEU A 22 -5.76 2.32 -6.43
N LEU A 23 -4.99 3.34 -6.04
CA LEU A 23 -5.53 4.54 -5.39
C LEU A 23 -6.53 5.28 -6.29
N THR A 24 -6.26 5.33 -7.60
CA THR A 24 -7.12 5.99 -8.59
C THR A 24 -8.32 5.12 -9.01
N SER A 25 -8.27 3.80 -8.79
CA SER A 25 -9.36 2.90 -9.14
C SER A 25 -10.63 3.22 -8.34
N ARG A 26 -11.78 3.29 -9.03
CA ARG A 26 -13.12 3.43 -8.43
C ARG A 26 -13.65 2.14 -7.82
N GLU A 27 -12.99 1.01 -8.07
CA GLU A 27 -13.42 -0.31 -7.61
C GLU A 27 -13.08 -0.58 -6.14
N LEU A 28 -12.16 0.20 -5.58
CA LEU A 28 -11.78 0.10 -4.18
C LEU A 28 -12.74 0.91 -3.29
N PRO A 29 -13.36 0.28 -2.28
CA PRO A 29 -14.22 0.97 -1.34
C PRO A 29 -13.45 2.07 -0.61
N LEU A 30 -14.11 3.22 -0.36
CA LEU A 30 -13.51 4.37 0.31
C LEU A 30 -12.89 4.02 1.66
N GLY A 31 -13.45 3.05 2.39
CA GLY A 31 -12.89 2.57 3.66
C GLY A 31 -11.48 1.98 3.53
N GLU A 32 -11.17 1.24 2.46
CA GLU A 32 -9.82 0.71 2.24
C GLU A 32 -8.85 1.82 1.79
N LYS A 33 -9.35 2.83 1.06
CA LYS A 33 -8.56 4.03 0.74
C LYS A 33 -8.21 4.80 2.01
N LEU A 34 -9.17 4.99 2.91
CA LEU A 34 -8.95 5.65 4.20
C LEU A 34 -7.99 4.86 5.08
N LEU A 35 -8.08 3.54 5.09
CA LEU A 35 -7.19 2.69 5.91
C LEU A 35 -5.71 2.75 5.45
N PHE A 36 -5.47 3.12 4.18
CA PHE A 36 -4.13 3.45 3.68
C PHE A 36 -3.78 4.93 3.87
N LEU A 37 -4.73 5.83 3.60
CA LEU A 37 -4.52 7.27 3.61
C LEU A 37 -4.30 7.81 5.04
N ILE A 38 -5.05 7.32 6.03
CA ILE A 38 -4.94 7.74 7.44
C ILE A 38 -3.50 7.54 7.94
N PRO A 39 -2.92 6.33 7.92
CA PRO A 39 -1.56 6.14 8.40
C PRO A 39 -0.53 6.94 7.60
N VAL A 40 -0.70 7.11 6.28
CA VAL A 40 0.17 7.97 5.47
C VAL A 40 0.08 9.44 5.88
N LEU A 41 -1.12 9.96 6.14
CA LEU A 41 -1.34 11.34 6.59
C LEU A 41 -0.89 11.56 8.03
N THR A 42 -1.20 10.64 8.95
CA THR A 42 -0.71 10.66 10.33
C THR A 42 0.80 10.74 10.35
N TYR A 43 1.43 9.94 9.49
CA TYR A 43 2.85 9.93 9.34
C TYR A 43 3.39 11.20 8.67
N TRP A 44 2.69 11.83 7.73
CA TRP A 44 3.10 13.10 7.13
C TRP A 44 3.05 14.25 8.15
N VAL A 45 2.13 14.20 9.12
CA VAL A 45 2.00 15.22 10.19
C VAL A 45 3.00 14.99 11.34
N LEU A 46 3.40 13.74 11.59
CA LEU A 46 4.36 13.40 12.65
C LEU A 46 5.73 14.12 12.57
N PRO A 47 6.38 14.29 11.40
CA PRO A 47 7.69 14.95 11.31
C PRO A 47 7.63 16.43 11.66
N ASP A 48 6.46 17.09 11.55
CA ASP A 48 6.28 18.46 12.04
C ASP A 48 6.36 18.55 13.57
N VAL A 49 6.17 17.43 14.29
CA VAL A 49 6.14 17.37 15.75
C VAL A 49 7.43 16.82 16.36
N MET A 50 8.28 16.13 15.57
CA MET A 50 9.54 15.54 16.04
C MET A 50 10.70 15.84 15.08
N PRO A 51 11.52 16.88 15.36
CA PRO A 51 12.79 17.06 14.66
C PRO A 51 13.79 15.99 15.12
N PHE A 52 14.66 15.52 14.21
CA PHE A 52 15.76 14.55 14.44
C PHE A 52 15.45 13.04 14.46
N MET A 53 14.46 12.54 13.72
CA MET A 53 14.31 11.07 13.54
C MET A 53 15.16 10.57 12.36
N PRO A 54 16.23 9.79 12.57
CA PRO A 54 17.02 9.23 11.49
C PRO A 54 16.44 7.86 11.11
N ILE A 55 15.70 7.80 10.01
CA ILE A 55 15.59 6.59 9.18
C ILE A 55 14.73 5.43 9.77
N ASP A 56 13.54 5.68 10.32
CA ASP A 56 12.51 4.61 10.51
C ASP A 56 11.39 4.63 9.44
N ASP A 57 11.40 5.68 8.66
CA ASP A 57 10.34 6.23 7.83
C ASP A 57 10.13 5.51 6.49
N ILE A 58 11.25 5.21 5.82
CA ILE A 58 11.29 4.52 4.53
C ILE A 58 10.91 3.05 4.69
N GLY A 59 11.37 2.40 5.76
CA GLY A 59 11.10 0.98 6.01
C GLY A 59 9.61 0.71 6.30
N VAL A 60 8.99 1.53 7.14
CA VAL A 60 7.56 1.45 7.47
C VAL A 60 6.71 1.74 6.24
N THR A 61 7.04 2.79 5.48
CA THR A 61 6.34 3.14 4.23
C THR A 61 6.41 1.99 3.23
N LEU A 62 7.59 1.42 3.01
CA LEU A 62 7.80 0.27 2.12
C LEU A 62 6.97 -0.94 2.57
N LEU A 63 6.98 -1.29 3.86
CA LEU A 63 6.16 -2.38 4.42
C LEU A 63 4.66 -2.12 4.23
N MET A 64 4.20 -0.91 4.52
CA MET A 64 2.81 -0.50 4.35
C MET A 64 2.37 -0.53 2.89
N MET A 65 3.20 -0.05 1.95
CA MET A 65 2.92 -0.10 0.51
C MET A 65 2.78 -1.54 0.04
N ASN A 66 3.71 -2.42 0.40
CA ASN A 66 3.65 -3.83 0.02
C ASN A 66 2.42 -4.54 0.61
N TRP A 67 2.10 -4.26 1.88
CA TRP A 67 0.91 -4.78 2.54
C TRP A 67 -0.38 -4.29 1.88
N PHE A 68 -0.48 -2.99 1.61
CA PHE A 68 -1.63 -2.38 0.97
C PHE A 68 -1.86 -2.91 -0.44
N VAL A 69 -0.83 -2.95 -1.29
CA VAL A 69 -0.96 -3.50 -2.65
C VAL A 69 -1.39 -4.96 -2.60
N SER A 70 -0.76 -5.78 -1.75
CA SER A 70 -1.12 -7.19 -1.58
C SER A 70 -2.56 -7.41 -1.09
N ARG A 71 -3.08 -6.49 -0.26
CA ARG A 71 -4.46 -6.55 0.25
C ARG A 71 -5.45 -6.05 -0.79
N ALA A 72 -5.15 -4.93 -1.43
CA ALA A 72 -5.97 -4.30 -2.45
C ALA A 72 -6.12 -5.22 -3.67
N GLU A 73 -5.04 -5.86 -4.16
CA GLU A 73 -5.09 -6.80 -5.28
C GLU A 73 -5.98 -8.01 -4.99
N ARG A 74 -5.94 -8.55 -3.77
CA ARG A 74 -6.85 -9.65 -3.38
C ARG A 74 -8.31 -9.21 -3.37
N LYS A 75 -8.57 -7.99 -2.89
CA LYS A 75 -9.94 -7.46 -2.83
C LYS A 75 -10.47 -7.05 -4.20
N THR A 76 -9.66 -6.43 -5.06
CA THR A 76 -10.07 -6.12 -6.43
C THR A 76 -10.29 -7.37 -7.26
N ALA A 77 -9.45 -8.41 -7.10
CA ALA A 77 -9.68 -9.71 -7.72
C ALA A 77 -11.02 -10.33 -7.26
N PHE A 78 -11.31 -10.29 -5.95
CA PHE A 78 -12.59 -10.76 -5.40
C PHE A 78 -13.79 -9.95 -5.91
N VAL A 79 -13.68 -8.63 -5.99
CA VAL A 79 -14.74 -7.74 -6.52
C VAL A 79 -14.98 -8.01 -8.02
N TYR A 80 -13.91 -8.26 -8.78
CA TYR A 80 -14.01 -8.61 -10.20
C TYR A 80 -14.71 -9.96 -10.41
N GLU A 81 -14.37 -10.98 -9.62
CA GLU A 81 -15.08 -12.27 -9.66
C GLU A 81 -16.56 -12.12 -9.28
N GLN A 82 -16.88 -11.36 -8.24
CA GLN A 82 -18.27 -11.09 -7.83
C GLN A 82 -19.08 -10.35 -8.90
N LYS A 83 -18.44 -9.45 -9.68
CA LYS A 83 -19.08 -8.78 -10.83
C LYS A 83 -19.29 -9.71 -12.03
N LYS A 84 -18.43 -10.71 -12.23
CA LYS A 84 -18.52 -11.66 -13.36
C LYS A 84 -19.59 -12.73 -13.13
N VAL A 85 -19.92 -13.03 -11.89
CA VAL A 85 -20.90 -14.07 -11.49
C VAL A 85 -22.34 -13.50 -11.45
N ARG A 86 -22.53 -12.18 -11.58
CA ARG A 86 -23.83 -11.51 -11.58
C ARG A 86 -24.21 -11.00 -12.97
#